data_AF-A0A3C0CG32-F1
#
_entry.id   AF-A0A3C0CG32-F1
#
_cell.length_a   1.000
_cell.length_b   1.000
_cell.length_c   1.000
_cell.angle_alpha   90.00
_cell.angle_beta   90.00
_cell.angle_gamma   90.00
#
_symmetry.space_group_name_H-M   'P 1'
#
loop_
_entity.id
_entity.type
_entity.pdbx_description
1 polymer ?
#
loop_
_entity_poly.entity_id
_entity_poly.type
_entity_poly.pdbx_seq_one_letter_code
_entity_poly.pdbx_strand_id
1 'polypeptide(L)'
;TQYTLAVDRTNAAVSKLYNPRSPAVLKMIEIAAQSAHRAGIPIGICGESAADPQLTGFYLKAKIDELSVAPASILKLKENVCRS
;
A
#
# COMPACT_ATOMS: atom_id res chain seq x y z
N THR A 1 -8.12 -3.09 -0.42
CA THR A 1 -8.83 -2.30 -1.44
C THR A 1 -10.21 -2.87 -1.75
N GLN A 2 -10.33 -4.05 -2.38
CA GLN A 2 -11.62 -4.64 -2.79
C GLN A 2 -12.69 -4.62 -1.69
N TYR A 3 -12.37 -5.17 -0.52
CA TYR A 3 -13.33 -5.20 0.59
C TYR A 3 -13.63 -3.83 1.18
N THR A 4 -12.61 -2.98 1.32
CA THR A 4 -12.77 -1.60 1.82
C THR A 4 -13.68 -0.76 0.93
N LEU A 5 -13.64 -0.97 -0.38
CA LEU A 5 -14.40 -0.19 -1.35
C LEU A 5 -15.68 -0.91 -1.84
N ALA A 6 -15.90 -2.16 -1.43
CA ALA A 6 -16.94 -3.04 -1.96
C ALA A 6 -16.89 -3.17 -3.51
N VAL A 7 -15.67 -3.27 -4.07
CA VAL A 7 -15.43 -3.37 -5.52
C VAL A 7 -14.66 -4.64 -5.84
N ASP A 8 -15.29 -5.54 -6.60
CA ASP A 8 -14.65 -6.73 -7.14
C ASP A 8 -13.63 -6.35 -8.23
N ARG A 9 -12.35 -6.67 -7.99
CA ARG A 9 -11.26 -6.37 -8.93
C ARG A 9 -11.34 -7.11 -10.25
N THR A 10 -12.09 -8.22 -10.30
CA THR A 10 -12.25 -9.05 -11.50
C THR A 10 -13.45 -8.64 -12.35
N ASN A 11 -14.36 -7.82 -11.78
CA ASN A 11 -15.56 -7.37 -12.47
C ASN A 11 -15.29 -6.10 -13.28
N ALA A 12 -15.26 -6.25 -14.61
CA ALA A 12 -14.99 -5.16 -15.53
C ALA A 12 -15.96 -3.97 -15.39
N ALA A 13 -17.22 -4.21 -15.02
CA ALA A 13 -18.25 -3.17 -14.88
C ALA A 13 -17.94 -2.16 -13.76
N VAL A 14 -17.26 -2.61 -12.70
CA VAL A 14 -16.93 -1.79 -11.51
C VAL A 14 -15.44 -1.53 -11.35
N SER A 15 -14.60 -2.08 -12.23
CA SER A 15 -13.13 -1.98 -12.16
C SER A 15 -12.61 -0.53 -12.03
N LYS A 16 -13.31 0.44 -12.63
CA LYS A 16 -12.97 1.89 -12.53
C LYS A 16 -13.05 2.45 -11.10
N LEU A 17 -13.81 1.80 -10.22
CA LEU A 17 -13.94 2.19 -8.81
C LEU A 17 -12.84 1.57 -7.93
N TYR A 18 -12.09 0.60 -8.44
CA TYR A 18 -10.99 -0.03 -7.70
C TYR A 18 -9.80 0.94 -7.66
N ASN A 19 -9.60 1.59 -6.51
CA ASN A 19 -8.52 2.55 -6.33
C ASN A 19 -7.73 2.30 -5.03
N PRO A 20 -6.50 1.78 -5.09
CA PRO A 20 -5.67 1.58 -3.91
C PRO A 20 -5.25 2.90 -3.23
N ARG A 21 -5.35 4.04 -3.93
CA ARG A 21 -5.07 5.38 -3.40
C ARG A 21 -6.30 6.05 -2.76
N SER A 22 -7.43 5.35 -2.68
CA SER A 22 -8.64 5.89 -2.04
C SER A 22 -8.35 6.28 -0.58
N PRO A 23 -8.82 7.45 -0.11
CA PRO A 23 -8.63 7.88 1.27
C PRO A 23 -9.06 6.84 2.31
N ALA A 24 -10.14 6.09 2.04
CA ALA A 24 -10.60 5.03 2.92
C ALA A 24 -9.59 3.88 3.05
N VAL A 25 -8.93 3.50 1.94
CA VAL A 25 -7.91 2.45 1.93
C VAL A 25 -6.65 2.92 2.65
N LEU A 26 -6.20 4.14 2.35
CA LEU A 26 -5.03 4.72 3.02
C LEU A 26 -5.27 4.87 4.53
N LYS A 27 -6.47 5.28 4.94
CA LYS A 27 -6.81 5.38 6.36
C LYS A 27 -6.78 4.02 7.06
N MET A 28 -7.26 2.97 6.41
CA MET A 28 -7.21 1.61 6.95
C MET A 28 -5.75 1.14 7.13
N ILE A 29 -4.85 1.49 6.21
CA ILE A 29 -3.43 1.16 6.32
C ILE A 29 -2.79 1.90 7.51
N GLU A 30 -3.08 3.18 7.71
CA GLU A 30 -2.59 3.93 8.88
C GLU A 30 -3.04 3.30 10.20
N ILE A 31 -4.32 2.92 10.29
CA ILE A 31 -4.88 2.28 11.50
C ILE A 31 -4.19 0.95 11.77
N ALA A 32 -3.96 0.14 10.73
CA ALA A 32 -3.26 -1.13 10.85
C ALA A 32 -1.80 -0.94 11.31
N ALA A 33 -1.07 -0.02 10.70
CA ALA A 33 0.32 0.27 11.05
C ALA A 33 0.45 0.77 12.50
N GLN A 34 -0.37 1.74 12.90
CA GLN A 34 -0.38 2.23 14.28
C GLN A 34 -0.72 1.11 15.28
N SER A 35 -1.61 0.19 14.91
CA SER A 35 -1.97 -0.94 15.78
C SER A 35 -0.83 -1.94 15.91
N ALA A 36 -0.14 -2.26 14.81
CA ALA A 36 1.03 -3.14 14.81
C ALA A 36 2.16 -2.56 15.68
N HIS A 37 2.49 -1.26 15.51
CA HIS A 37 3.52 -0.62 16.31
C HIS A 37 3.15 -0.48 17.79
N ARG A 38 1.88 -0.23 18.13
CA ARG A 38 1.42 -0.28 19.53
C ARG A 38 1.62 -1.66 20.17
N ALA A 39 1.56 -2.72 19.37
CA ALA A 39 1.82 -4.08 19.80
C ALA A 39 3.30 -4.49 19.71
N GLY A 40 4.19 -3.62 19.22
CA GLY A 40 5.60 -3.93 19.00
C GLY A 40 5.87 -4.93 17.86
N ILE A 41 4.96 -5.02 16.89
CA ILE A 41 5.02 -5.97 15.77
C ILE A 41 5.31 -5.21 14.47
N PRO A 42 6.20 -5.71 13.59
CA PRO A 42 6.44 -5.10 12.27
C PRO A 42 5.25 -5.32 11.32
N ILE A 43 5.06 -4.41 10.37
CA ILE A 43 4.02 -4.49 9.35
C ILE A 43 4.58 -4.30 7.94
N GLY A 44 4.13 -5.14 7.01
CA GLY A 44 4.52 -5.08 5.60
C GLY A 44 3.34 -4.98 4.64
N ILE A 45 3.62 -4.55 3.40
CA ILE A 45 2.66 -4.55 2.29
C ILE A 45 3.22 -5.41 1.15
N CYS A 46 2.44 -6.39 0.70
CA CYS A 46 2.78 -7.29 -0.42
C CYS A 46 1.87 -7.15 -1.65
N GLY A 47 0.87 -6.26 -1.61
CA GLY A 47 -0.01 -6.00 -2.74
C GLY A 47 0.68 -5.19 -3.85
N GLU A 48 0.09 -5.16 -5.04
CA GLU A 48 0.66 -4.44 -6.20
C GLU A 48 0.89 -2.95 -5.92
N SER A 49 0.13 -2.38 -4.98
CA SER A 49 0.28 -1.00 -4.54
C SER A 49 1.62 -0.71 -3.84
N ALA A 50 2.36 -1.71 -3.37
CA ALA A 50 3.71 -1.55 -2.79
C ALA A 50 4.74 -1.07 -3.83
N ALA A 51 4.51 -1.38 -5.11
CA ALA A 51 5.36 -0.94 -6.22
C ALA A 51 4.94 0.40 -6.83
N ASP A 52 3.89 1.04 -6.31
CA ASP A 52 3.37 2.31 -6.82
C ASP A 52 4.21 3.50 -6.32
N PRO A 53 4.96 4.20 -7.19
CA PRO A 53 5.82 5.32 -6.79
C PRO A 53 5.07 6.45 -6.10
N GLN A 54 3.78 6.63 -6.40
CA GLN A 54 2.96 7.69 -5.79
C GLN A 54 2.56 7.36 -4.35
N LEU A 55 2.65 6.10 -3.94
CA LEU A 55 2.33 5.65 -2.59
C LEU A 55 3.59 5.42 -1.73
N THR A 56 4.78 5.33 -2.32
CA THR A 56 6.04 5.16 -1.58
C THR A 56 6.18 6.16 -0.43
N GLY A 57 6.03 7.45 -0.70
CA GLY A 57 6.13 8.49 0.34
C GLY A 57 5.04 8.39 1.41
N PHE A 58 3.84 7.91 1.05
CA PHE A 58 2.78 7.63 2.02
C PHE A 58 3.17 6.46 2.93
N TYR A 59 3.65 5.34 2.39
CA TYR A 59 4.03 4.18 3.19
C TYR A 59 5.17 4.49 4.16
N LEU A 60 6.15 5.28 3.73
CA LEU A 60 7.23 5.75 4.60
C LEU A 60 6.69 6.61 5.76
N LYS A 61 5.78 7.56 5.47
CA LYS A 61 5.13 8.38 6.51
C LYS A 61 4.26 7.57 7.46
N ALA A 62 3.55 6.57 6.93
CA ALA A 62 2.74 5.63 7.70
C ALA A 62 3.60 4.60 8.47
N LYS A 63 4.94 4.66 8.35
CA LYS A 63 5.90 3.76 9.01
C LYS A 63 5.71 2.29 8.65
N ILE A 64 5.38 1.98 7.41
CA ILE A 64 5.38 0.60 6.94
C ILE A 64 6.83 0.08 6.93
N ASP A 65 7.06 -1.06 7.60
CA ASP A 65 8.39 -1.59 7.86
C ASP A 65 8.95 -2.38 6.65
N GLU A 66 8.06 -2.97 5.84
CA GLU A 66 8.44 -3.77 4.68
C GLU A 66 7.54 -3.49 3.45
N LEU A 67 8.16 -3.31 2.28
CA LEU A 67 7.48 -3.31 0.98
C LEU A 67 7.95 -4.51 0.17
N SER A 68 7.06 -5.49 0.02
CA SER A 68 7.31 -6.70 -0.77
C SER A 68 6.74 -6.52 -2.17
N VAL A 69 7.63 -6.58 -3.18
CA VAL A 69 7.30 -6.30 -4.58
C VAL A 69 7.89 -7.35 -5.51
N ALA A 70 7.37 -7.40 -6.74
CA ALA A 70 7.95 -8.22 -7.79
C ALA A 70 9.44 -7.86 -8.00
N PRO A 71 10.33 -8.84 -8.29
CA PRO A 71 11.77 -8.59 -8.43
C PRO A 71 12.12 -7.45 -9.40
N ALA A 72 11.40 -7.35 -10.51
CA ALA A 72 11.59 -6.30 -11.53
C ALA A 72 11.31 -4.88 -11.00
N SER A 73 10.54 -4.73 -9.91
CA SER A 73 10.20 -3.44 -9.31
C SER A 73 11.16 -2.99 -8.22
N ILE A 74 12.05 -3.87 -7.72
CA ILE A 74 12.92 -3.58 -6.57
C ILE A 74 13.79 -2.35 -6.80
N LEU A 75 14.49 -2.27 -7.94
CA LEU A 75 15.41 -1.16 -8.21
C LEU A 75 14.69 0.20 -8.29
N LYS A 76 13.56 0.23 -8.99
CA LYS A 76 12.74 1.44 -9.12
C LYS A 76 12.15 1.87 -7.78
N LEU A 77 11.67 0.91 -6.97
CA LEU A 77 11.17 1.21 -5.64
C LEU A 77 12.28 1.76 -4.74
N LYS A 78 13.46 1.13 -4.74
CA LYS A 78 14.63 1.57 -3.98
C LYS A 78 15.04 3.00 -4.35
N GLU A 79 15.07 3.32 -5.64
CA GLU A 79 15.35 4.68 -6.12
C GLU A 79 14.32 5.70 -5.58
N ASN A 80 13.03 5.37 -5.59
CA ASN A 80 11.98 6.24 -5.04
C ASN A 80 12.15 6.43 -3.52
N VAL A 81 12.46 5.37 -2.78
CA VAL A 81 12.70 5.46 -1.32
C VAL A 81 13.89 6.36 -1.02
N CYS A 82 15.00 6.23 -1.75
CA CYS A 82 16.19 7.06 -1.54
C CYS A 82 15.99 8.54 -1.90
N ARG A 83 14.96 8.89 -2.69
CA ARG A 83 14.63 10.26 -3.09
C ARG A 83 13.52 10.91 -2.27
N SER A 84 12.84 10.15 -1.41
CA SER A 84 11.67 10.59 -0.64
C SER A 84 12.02 11.31 0.66
#